data_AF-A0A7S2N1G1-F1
#
_entry.id   AF-A0A7S2N1G1-F1
#
_cell.length_a   1.000
_cell.length_b   1.000
_cell.length_c   1.000
_cell.angle_alpha   90.00
_cell.angle_beta   90.00
_cell.angle_gamma   90.00
#
_symmetry.space_group_name_H-M   'P 1'
#
loop_
_entity.id
_entity.type
_entity.pdbx_description
1 polymer ?
#
loop_
_entity_poly.entity_id
_entity_poly.type
_entity_poly.pdbx_seq_one_letter_code
_entity_poly.pdbx_strand_id
1 'polypeptide(L)'
;AGECAGPADGECALSLRQLRSGRRMFGAASQAPGMPLDGARSLALEGGGWHSVNAFAGVTAGLLAAYANLNGPNQNSLNTSRLYEEFAAISSVSGGTWFFASLAYSQEFADVIDSIAADPSDAAAKWDKGWVQRVVTMGKEHNRFESLLDRVGGLDAKLEDLRMFEMARETGFLWKDDDKTWVDWIGSMLMQTAGIEESTKLGDAQVSSWARGKTWLLDHSIIAASKDSPAHLWSGDGQMTYWMVPEPGETLPAYIPAVFSVKLGEEG
;
A
#
# COMPACT_ATOMS: atom_id res chain seq x y z
N ALA A 1 20.18 26.54 -12.32
CA ALA A 1 19.55 25.87 -11.15
C ALA A 1 19.09 26.98 -10.23
N GLY A 2 17.80 27.32 -10.27
CA GLY A 2 17.21 28.39 -9.45
C GLY A 2 16.76 27.85 -8.10
N GLU A 3 17.05 28.58 -7.03
CA GLU A 3 16.51 28.33 -5.70
C GLU A 3 15.02 28.73 -5.67
N CYS A 4 14.14 27.91 -5.09
CA CYS A 4 12.73 28.28 -4.92
C CYS A 4 12.64 29.50 -3.99
N ALA A 5 11.99 30.57 -4.44
CA ALA A 5 11.91 31.85 -3.72
C ALA A 5 10.82 31.91 -2.64
N GLY A 6 10.03 30.84 -2.45
CA GLY A 6 9.08 30.77 -1.34
C GLY A 6 7.94 29.78 -1.54
N PRO A 7 7.07 29.64 -0.51
CA PRO A 7 5.98 28.66 -0.47
C PRO A 7 4.83 28.91 -1.47
N ALA A 8 4.85 30.03 -2.20
CA ALA A 8 3.86 30.38 -3.23
C ALA A 8 4.31 30.02 -4.67
N ASP A 9 5.50 29.44 -4.83
CA ASP A 9 6.01 29.05 -6.15
C ASP A 9 5.30 27.78 -6.64
N GLY A 10 4.39 27.94 -7.61
CA GLY A 10 3.54 26.87 -8.15
C GLY A 10 4.32 25.74 -8.82
N GLU A 11 5.58 25.97 -9.20
CA GLU A 11 6.48 24.89 -9.67
C GLU A 11 7.16 24.12 -8.53
N CYS A 12 7.05 24.61 -7.30
CA CYS A 12 7.65 24.03 -6.10
C CYS A 12 6.62 23.24 -5.26
N ALA A 13 5.41 22.97 -5.80
CA ALA A 13 4.55 21.91 -5.29
C ALA A 13 5.30 20.58 -5.39
N LEU A 14 5.54 19.95 -4.24
CA LEU A 14 6.35 18.73 -4.05
C LEU A 14 6.15 17.69 -5.16
N SER A 15 6.94 17.78 -6.23
CA SER A 15 6.93 16.74 -7.26
C SER A 15 7.47 15.45 -6.64
N LEU A 16 6.96 14.29 -7.06
CA LEU A 16 7.49 12.97 -6.70
C LEU A 16 9.03 12.86 -6.88
N ARG A 17 9.63 13.72 -7.72
CA ARG A 17 11.09 13.87 -7.83
C ARG A 17 11.76 14.45 -6.58
N GLN A 18 11.14 15.42 -5.91
CA GLN A 18 11.70 16.03 -4.69
C GLN A 18 11.72 15.04 -3.52
N LEU A 19 10.67 14.22 -3.36
CA LEU A 19 10.64 13.10 -2.40
C LEU A 19 11.74 12.06 -2.69
N ARG A 20 11.97 11.71 -3.96
CA ARG A 20 13.04 10.78 -4.37
C ARG A 20 14.45 11.34 -4.21
N SER A 21 14.62 12.67 -4.22
CA SER A 21 15.93 13.32 -4.08
C SER A 21 16.45 13.39 -2.63
N GLY A 22 15.71 12.84 -1.65
CA GLY A 22 16.19 12.73 -0.27
C GLY A 22 16.38 14.06 0.45
N ARG A 23 15.65 15.12 0.07
CA ARG A 23 15.60 16.36 0.85
C ARG A 23 14.98 16.05 2.22
N ARG A 24 15.83 15.90 3.22
CA ARG A 24 15.46 15.77 4.63
C ARG A 24 14.77 17.06 5.08
N MET A 25 13.44 17.06 5.19
CA MET A 25 12.74 18.10 5.95
C MET A 25 13.04 17.86 7.43
N PHE A 26 14.07 18.54 7.94
CA PHE A 26 14.39 18.59 9.37
C PHE A 26 13.43 19.55 10.08
N GLY A 27 12.20 19.10 10.31
CA GLY A 27 11.39 19.56 11.43
C GLY A 27 11.43 18.45 12.46
N ALA A 28 12.10 18.67 13.59
CA ALA A 28 12.14 17.71 14.69
C ALA A 28 10.77 17.70 15.37
N ALA A 29 9.79 16.99 14.77
CA ALA A 29 8.62 16.56 15.51
C ALA A 29 9.11 15.77 16.72
N SER A 30 8.64 16.09 17.92
CA SER A 30 8.98 15.32 19.11
C SER A 30 8.59 13.87 18.85
N GLN A 31 9.58 12.98 18.88
CA GLN A 31 9.32 11.56 18.74
C GLN A 31 8.43 11.18 19.93
N ALA A 32 7.18 10.81 19.67
CA ALA A 32 6.39 10.05 20.62
C ALA A 32 7.27 8.88 21.11
N PRO A 33 7.20 8.47 22.38
CA PRO A 33 8.01 7.37 22.89
C PRO A 33 7.80 6.17 21.98
N GLY A 34 8.80 5.90 21.13
CA GLY A 34 8.68 4.91 20.08
C GLY A 34 8.42 3.56 20.70
N MET A 35 7.55 2.75 20.09
CA MET A 35 7.44 1.35 20.46
C MET A 35 8.85 0.75 20.29
N PRO A 36 9.50 0.25 21.36
CA PRO A 36 10.87 -0.18 21.28
C PRO A 36 10.95 -1.37 20.32
N LEU A 37 11.54 -1.15 19.15
CA LEU A 37 12.01 -2.25 18.31
C LEU A 37 13.22 -2.83 19.04
N ASP A 38 13.20 -4.12 19.30
CA ASP A 38 14.21 -4.89 20.03
C ASP A 38 15.56 -5.04 19.29
N GLY A 39 15.85 -4.15 18.33
CA GLY A 39 17.04 -4.23 17.47
C GLY A 39 16.90 -5.22 16.31
N ALA A 40 15.72 -5.80 16.10
CA ALA A 40 15.44 -6.70 14.98
C ALA A 40 15.29 -5.95 13.63
N ARG A 41 15.38 -6.73 12.54
CA ARG A 41 15.32 -6.19 11.17
C ARG A 41 13.93 -5.63 10.89
N SER A 42 13.85 -4.70 9.93
CA SER A 42 12.59 -4.17 9.44
C SER A 42 12.47 -4.37 7.93
N LEU A 43 11.24 -4.56 7.45
CA LEU A 43 10.92 -4.68 6.03
C LEU A 43 10.09 -3.46 5.59
N ALA A 44 10.44 -2.87 4.44
CA ALA A 44 9.67 -1.80 3.83
C ALA A 44 9.11 -2.27 2.48
N LEU A 45 7.79 -2.11 2.29
CA LEU A 45 7.06 -2.52 1.09
C LEU A 45 6.45 -1.29 0.42
N GLU A 46 7.18 -0.77 -0.56
CA GLU A 46 6.81 0.42 -1.32
C GLU A 46 5.52 0.26 -2.11
N GLY A 47 4.87 1.40 -2.37
CA GLY A 47 3.65 1.47 -3.15
C GLY A 47 3.88 1.34 -4.65
N GLY A 48 2.82 0.94 -5.34
CA GLY A 48 2.83 0.82 -6.81
C GLY A 48 1.56 0.16 -7.37
N GLY A 49 0.46 0.18 -6.61
CA GLY A 49 -0.76 -0.54 -6.96
C GLY A 49 -0.53 -2.02 -7.27
N TRP A 50 -1.14 -2.52 -8.34
CA TRP A 50 -1.02 -3.91 -8.77
C TRP A 50 0.41 -4.33 -9.08
N HIS A 51 1.23 -3.43 -9.64
CA HIS A 51 2.63 -3.75 -9.94
C HIS A 51 3.42 -4.11 -8.70
N SER A 52 3.23 -3.40 -7.59
CA SER A 52 3.90 -3.75 -6.32
C SER A 52 3.46 -5.12 -5.83
N VAL A 53 2.17 -5.45 -5.93
CA VAL A 53 1.67 -6.78 -5.55
C VAL A 53 2.32 -7.87 -6.38
N ASN A 54 2.32 -7.73 -7.71
CA ASN A 54 2.94 -8.67 -8.63
C ASN A 54 4.45 -8.83 -8.38
N ALA A 55 5.16 -7.71 -8.19
CA ALA A 55 6.60 -7.71 -7.97
C ALA A 55 6.96 -8.39 -6.65
N PHE A 56 6.27 -8.04 -5.55
CA PHE A 56 6.53 -8.64 -4.25
C PHE A 56 6.15 -10.13 -4.25
N ALA A 57 5.02 -10.52 -4.84
CA ALA A 57 4.65 -11.92 -5.00
C ALA A 57 5.73 -12.73 -5.73
N GLY A 58 6.22 -12.23 -6.87
CA GLY A 58 7.29 -12.88 -7.63
C GLY A 58 8.62 -12.96 -6.87
N VAL A 59 9.02 -11.88 -6.19
CA VAL A 59 10.24 -11.86 -5.36
C VAL A 59 10.13 -12.85 -4.21
N THR A 60 9.01 -12.86 -3.49
CA THR A 60 8.78 -13.80 -2.39
C THR A 60 8.83 -15.24 -2.87
N ALA A 61 8.10 -15.59 -3.93
CA ALA A 61 8.11 -16.94 -4.47
C ALA A 61 9.50 -17.37 -4.97
N GLY A 62 10.23 -16.45 -5.62
CA GLY A 62 11.60 -16.70 -6.07
C GLY A 62 12.58 -16.94 -4.92
N LEU A 63 12.47 -16.17 -3.83
CA LEU A 63 13.29 -16.36 -2.62
C LEU A 63 12.97 -17.69 -1.93
N LEU A 64 11.70 -18.07 -1.85
CA LEU A 64 11.28 -19.37 -1.32
C LEU A 64 11.81 -20.53 -2.16
N ALA A 65 11.72 -20.45 -3.49
CA ALA A 65 12.28 -21.45 -4.39
C ALA A 65 13.80 -21.59 -4.24
N ALA A 66 14.52 -20.46 -4.15
CA ALA A 66 15.96 -20.44 -3.92
C ALA A 66 16.32 -21.06 -2.56
N TYR A 67 15.56 -20.75 -1.50
CA TYR A 67 15.76 -21.33 -0.17
C TYR A 67 15.54 -22.84 -0.18
N ALA A 68 14.51 -23.33 -0.86
CA ALA A 68 14.24 -24.76 -1.01
C ALA A 68 15.35 -25.49 -1.77
N ASN A 69 15.94 -24.87 -2.79
CA ASN A 69 17.09 -25.44 -3.49
C ASN A 69 18.32 -25.62 -2.59
N LEU A 70 18.48 -24.76 -1.58
CA LEU A 70 19.60 -24.81 -0.63
C LEU A 70 19.33 -25.74 0.57
N ASN A 71 18.07 -25.83 1.03
CA ASN A 71 17.71 -26.48 2.30
C ASN A 71 16.83 -27.73 2.13
N GLY A 72 16.43 -28.06 0.90
CA GLY A 72 15.61 -29.22 0.55
C GLY A 72 14.21 -28.85 0.03
N PRO A 73 13.57 -29.74 -0.76
CA PRO A 73 12.35 -29.44 -1.50
C PRO A 73 11.13 -29.12 -0.63
N ASN A 74 11.14 -29.53 0.65
CA ASN A 74 10.04 -29.26 1.60
C ASN A 74 10.16 -27.88 2.29
N GLN A 75 11.08 -27.02 1.85
CA GLN A 75 11.37 -25.72 2.44
C GLN A 75 10.90 -24.54 1.58
N ASN A 76 9.94 -24.78 0.68
CA ASN A 76 9.42 -23.83 -0.31
C ASN A 76 8.20 -23.02 0.17
N SER A 77 7.83 -23.09 1.45
CA SER A 77 6.69 -22.34 2.01
C SER A 77 7.13 -21.19 2.92
N LEU A 78 6.27 -20.18 3.07
CA LEU A 78 6.47 -19.10 4.05
C LEU A 78 6.68 -19.61 5.48
N ASN A 79 5.92 -20.64 5.88
CA ASN A 79 5.95 -21.18 7.23
C ASN A 79 7.19 -22.05 7.50
N THR A 80 7.78 -22.66 6.47
CA THR A 80 8.97 -23.51 6.61
C THR A 80 10.27 -22.74 6.40
N SER A 81 10.27 -21.76 5.48
CA SER A 81 11.49 -21.07 5.03
C SER A 81 12.07 -20.07 6.03
N ARG A 82 11.28 -19.63 7.01
CA ARG A 82 11.64 -18.55 7.95
C ARG A 82 11.96 -17.23 7.25
N LEU A 83 11.58 -17.05 5.98
CA LEU A 83 11.97 -15.91 5.13
C LEU A 83 11.67 -14.56 5.77
N TYR A 84 10.52 -14.45 6.45
CA TYR A 84 10.09 -13.23 7.13
C TYR A 84 10.28 -13.24 8.65
N GLU A 85 10.85 -14.30 9.21
CA GLU A 85 10.88 -14.50 10.67
C GLU A 85 11.68 -13.40 11.37
N GLU A 86 12.83 -13.00 10.81
CA GLU A 86 13.75 -12.04 11.41
C GLU A 86 13.27 -10.57 11.39
N PHE A 87 12.18 -10.26 10.70
CA PHE A 87 11.64 -8.91 10.66
C PHE A 87 10.67 -8.67 11.83
N ALA A 88 11.03 -7.85 12.80
CA ALA A 88 10.09 -7.49 13.88
C ALA A 88 9.07 -6.44 13.45
N ALA A 89 9.43 -5.59 12.48
CA ALA A 89 8.57 -4.52 12.00
C ALA A 89 8.46 -4.51 10.47
N ILE A 90 7.28 -4.12 9.99
CA ILE A 90 6.97 -4.03 8.58
C ILE A 90 6.28 -2.69 8.33
N SER A 91 6.83 -1.87 7.44
CA SER A 91 6.17 -0.67 6.90
C SER A 91 5.70 -0.98 5.49
N SER A 92 4.49 -0.57 5.14
CA SER A 92 3.96 -0.75 3.80
C SER A 92 3.03 0.37 3.40
N VAL A 93 2.99 0.68 2.10
CA VAL A 93 2.12 1.73 1.55
C VAL A 93 1.47 1.26 0.24
N SER A 94 0.22 1.70 -0.01
CA SER A 94 -0.50 1.46 -1.27
C SER A 94 -0.49 -0.05 -1.63
N GLY A 95 -0.08 -0.43 -2.85
CA GLY A 95 -0.03 -1.84 -3.24
C GLY A 95 0.90 -2.73 -2.41
N GLY A 96 1.93 -2.18 -1.74
CA GLY A 96 2.70 -2.90 -0.74
C GLY A 96 1.87 -3.29 0.48
N THR A 97 0.93 -2.42 0.88
CA THR A 97 -0.08 -2.71 1.92
C THR A 97 -1.00 -3.83 1.47
N TRP A 98 -1.44 -3.84 0.21
CA TRP A 98 -2.32 -4.90 -0.32
C TRP A 98 -1.62 -6.26 -0.32
N PHE A 99 -0.38 -6.30 -0.78
CA PHE A 99 0.45 -7.51 -0.75
C PHE A 99 0.64 -8.00 0.68
N PHE A 100 1.07 -7.13 1.59
CA PHE A 100 1.33 -7.53 2.97
C PHE A 100 0.07 -8.00 3.70
N ALA A 101 -1.04 -7.29 3.54
CA ALA A 101 -2.33 -7.69 4.09
C ALA A 101 -2.73 -9.09 3.58
N SER A 102 -2.65 -9.29 2.27
CA SER A 102 -2.94 -10.59 1.64
C SER A 102 -2.06 -11.69 2.21
N LEU A 103 -0.76 -11.45 2.33
CA LEU A 103 0.18 -12.45 2.86
C LEU A 103 -0.03 -12.76 4.35
N ALA A 104 -0.39 -11.77 5.15
CA ALA A 104 -0.49 -11.88 6.60
C ALA A 104 -1.87 -12.42 7.07
N TYR A 105 -2.94 -12.11 6.34
CA TYR A 105 -4.32 -12.43 6.73
C TYR A 105 -4.97 -13.50 5.86
N SER A 106 -4.36 -13.91 4.75
CA SER A 106 -4.92 -14.94 3.85
C SER A 106 -4.00 -16.13 3.69
N GLN A 107 -4.45 -17.28 4.21
CA GLN A 107 -3.80 -18.55 3.91
C GLN A 107 -3.92 -18.90 2.42
N GLU A 108 -5.05 -18.57 1.78
CA GLU A 108 -5.25 -18.85 0.36
C GLU A 108 -4.24 -18.09 -0.52
N PHE A 109 -3.99 -16.80 -0.22
CA PHE A 109 -2.97 -16.03 -0.94
C PHE A 109 -1.56 -16.59 -0.68
N ALA A 110 -1.25 -16.94 0.57
CA ALA A 110 0.01 -17.61 0.91
C ALA A 110 0.21 -18.91 0.12
N ASP A 111 -0.83 -19.74 0.00
CA ASP A 111 -0.79 -21.00 -0.76
C ASP A 111 -0.51 -20.76 -2.25
N VAL A 112 -1.00 -19.66 -2.84
CA VAL A 112 -0.65 -19.27 -4.22
C VAL A 112 0.86 -19.00 -4.33
N ILE A 113 1.43 -18.20 -3.42
CA ILE A 113 2.86 -17.90 -3.40
C ILE A 113 3.71 -19.16 -3.20
N ASP A 114 3.32 -20.01 -2.26
CA ASP A 114 3.99 -21.28 -1.98
C ASP A 114 3.91 -22.23 -3.20
N SER A 115 2.79 -22.26 -3.92
CA SER A 115 2.63 -23.07 -5.13
C SER A 115 3.50 -22.61 -6.31
N ILE A 116 3.74 -21.29 -6.41
CA ILE A 116 4.66 -20.70 -7.38
C ILE A 116 6.10 -21.05 -7.00
N ALA A 117 6.45 -20.96 -5.72
CA ALA A 117 7.77 -21.35 -5.22
C ALA A 117 8.06 -22.84 -5.43
N ALA A 118 7.05 -23.69 -5.29
CA ALA A 118 7.17 -25.14 -5.47
C ALA A 118 7.44 -25.56 -6.92
N ASP A 119 6.90 -24.82 -7.89
CA ASP A 119 7.17 -25.06 -9.30
C ASP A 119 7.14 -23.73 -10.07
N PRO A 120 8.31 -23.07 -10.16
CA PRO A 120 8.46 -21.78 -10.81
C PRO A 120 8.25 -21.82 -12.33
N SER A 121 8.29 -23.00 -12.95
CA SER A 121 8.09 -23.14 -14.40
C SER A 121 6.65 -22.83 -14.81
N ASP A 122 5.70 -22.97 -13.88
CA ASP A 122 4.28 -22.68 -14.05
C ASP A 122 3.84 -21.41 -13.27
N ALA A 123 4.80 -20.56 -12.88
CA ALA A 123 4.54 -19.37 -12.07
C ALA A 123 3.45 -18.46 -12.66
N ALA A 124 3.50 -18.24 -13.98
CA ALA A 124 2.56 -17.38 -14.68
C ALA A 124 1.12 -17.92 -14.60
N ALA A 125 0.90 -19.22 -14.86
CA ALA A 125 -0.44 -19.79 -14.82
C ALA A 125 -1.01 -19.85 -13.41
N LYS A 126 -0.17 -20.14 -12.41
CA LYS A 126 -0.56 -20.13 -10.99
C LYS A 126 -0.93 -18.75 -10.50
N TRP A 127 -0.13 -17.73 -10.85
CA TRP A 127 -0.45 -16.35 -10.52
C TRP A 127 -1.70 -15.86 -11.24
N ASP A 128 -1.85 -16.19 -12.52
CA ASP A 128 -3.02 -15.83 -13.32
C ASP A 128 -4.30 -16.38 -12.68
N LYS A 129 -4.33 -17.69 -12.41
CA LYS A 129 -5.48 -18.36 -11.77
C LYS A 129 -5.69 -17.93 -10.32
N GLY A 130 -4.61 -17.81 -9.56
CA GLY A 130 -4.62 -17.56 -8.12
C GLY A 130 -4.98 -16.13 -7.75
N TRP A 131 -4.69 -15.16 -8.62
CA TRP A 131 -4.85 -13.75 -8.31
C TRP A 131 -5.41 -12.91 -9.46
N VAL A 132 -4.80 -12.95 -10.66
CA VAL A 132 -5.19 -12.04 -11.77
C VAL A 132 -6.63 -12.26 -12.21
N GLN A 133 -7.03 -13.50 -12.47
CA GLN A 133 -8.40 -13.82 -12.89
C GLN A 133 -9.41 -13.40 -11.83
N ARG A 134 -9.07 -13.52 -10.55
CA ARG A 134 -9.96 -13.09 -9.45
C ARG A 134 -10.12 -11.57 -9.44
N VAL A 135 -9.04 -10.81 -9.60
CA VAL A 135 -9.12 -9.35 -9.75
C VAL A 135 -9.98 -8.98 -10.96
N VAL A 136 -9.67 -9.54 -12.13
CA VAL A 136 -10.34 -9.18 -13.39
C VAL A 136 -11.83 -9.50 -13.37
N THR A 137 -12.26 -10.56 -12.66
CA THR A 137 -13.70 -10.84 -12.48
C THR A 137 -14.48 -9.78 -11.70
N MET A 138 -13.80 -8.86 -11.01
CA MET A 138 -14.44 -7.69 -10.40
C MET A 138 -14.79 -6.62 -11.42
N GLY A 139 -14.06 -6.59 -12.54
CA GLY A 139 -14.14 -5.53 -13.51
C GLY A 139 -15.44 -5.54 -14.30
N LYS A 140 -15.87 -4.35 -14.74
CA LYS A 140 -16.93 -4.18 -15.72
C LYS A 140 -16.33 -3.47 -16.93
N GLU A 141 -16.58 -3.99 -18.13
CA GLU A 141 -16.06 -3.44 -19.40
C GLU A 141 -16.39 -1.95 -19.61
N HIS A 142 -17.41 -1.41 -18.93
CA HIS A 142 -17.79 -0.01 -19.03
C HIS A 142 -18.10 0.60 -17.66
N ASN A 143 -17.28 1.56 -17.24
CA ASN A 143 -17.56 2.39 -16.06
C ASN A 143 -17.45 3.89 -16.39
N ARG A 144 -18.03 4.72 -15.53
CA ARG A 144 -18.02 6.19 -15.64
C ARG A 144 -16.60 6.80 -15.70
N PHE A 145 -15.62 6.14 -15.09
CA PHE A 145 -14.23 6.59 -15.05
C PHE A 145 -13.56 6.45 -16.41
N GLU A 146 -13.81 5.36 -17.14
CA GLU A 146 -13.33 5.19 -18.51
C GLU A 146 -13.85 6.30 -19.41
N SER A 147 -15.14 6.66 -19.31
CA SER A 147 -15.70 7.76 -20.11
C SER A 147 -15.05 9.12 -19.82
N LEU A 148 -14.56 9.34 -18.60
CA LEU A 148 -13.82 10.54 -18.22
C LEU A 148 -12.38 10.48 -18.77
N LEU A 149 -11.72 9.32 -18.64
CA LEU A 149 -10.36 9.11 -19.10
C LEU A 149 -10.27 9.16 -20.63
N ASP A 150 -11.24 8.62 -21.36
CA ASP A 150 -11.33 8.70 -22.82
C ASP A 150 -11.48 10.15 -23.31
N ARG A 151 -12.20 11.00 -22.55
CA ARG A 151 -12.27 12.44 -22.83
C ARG A 151 -10.93 13.13 -22.62
N VAL A 152 -10.13 12.69 -21.64
CA VAL A 152 -8.80 13.24 -21.39
C VAL A 152 -7.78 12.73 -22.42
N GLY A 153 -7.83 11.46 -22.79
CA GLY A 153 -6.98 10.88 -23.85
C GLY A 153 -7.22 11.52 -25.21
N GLY A 154 -8.45 11.95 -25.49
CA GLY A 154 -8.79 12.75 -26.67
C GLY A 154 -8.13 14.15 -26.72
N LEU A 155 -7.62 14.67 -25.60
CA LEU A 155 -6.95 15.97 -25.54
C LEU A 155 -5.44 15.88 -25.77
N ASP A 156 -4.78 14.83 -25.26
CA ASP A 156 -3.36 14.54 -25.51
C ASP A 156 -3.05 13.05 -25.27
N ALA A 157 -2.73 12.31 -26.33
CA ALA A 157 -2.37 10.91 -26.27
C ALA A 157 -1.12 10.63 -25.39
N LYS A 158 -0.24 11.62 -25.20
CA LYS A 158 0.94 11.46 -24.34
C LYS A 158 0.61 11.41 -22.85
N LEU A 159 -0.58 11.88 -22.46
CA LEU A 159 -1.05 11.72 -21.08
C LEU A 159 -1.38 10.26 -20.77
N GLU A 160 -1.80 9.47 -21.76
CA GLU A 160 -2.08 8.05 -21.56
C GLU A 160 -0.82 7.23 -21.26
N ASP A 161 0.34 7.67 -21.78
CA ASP A 161 1.63 7.03 -21.49
C ASP A 161 2.12 7.31 -20.05
N LEU A 162 1.48 8.23 -19.32
CA LEU A 162 1.85 8.50 -17.94
C LEU A 162 1.24 7.44 -17.02
N ARG A 163 2.09 6.80 -16.22
CA ARG A 163 1.73 5.72 -15.29
C ARG A 163 0.53 6.00 -14.36
N MET A 164 0.28 7.27 -14.04
CA MET A 164 -0.88 7.63 -13.22
C MET A 164 -2.22 7.44 -13.94
N PHE A 165 -2.24 7.58 -15.27
CA PHE A 165 -3.43 7.34 -16.09
C PHE A 165 -3.69 5.86 -16.30
N GLU A 166 -2.63 5.06 -16.51
CA GLU A 166 -2.72 3.59 -16.50
C GLU A 166 -3.34 3.10 -15.19
N MET A 167 -2.80 3.53 -14.04
CA MET A 167 -3.34 3.18 -12.72
C MET A 167 -4.80 3.64 -12.56
N ALA A 168 -5.15 4.84 -13.05
CA ALA A 168 -6.51 5.34 -12.99
C ALA A 168 -7.48 4.52 -13.87
N ARG A 169 -7.04 4.08 -15.06
CA ARG A 169 -7.82 3.18 -15.94
C ARG A 169 -8.01 1.82 -15.27
N GLU A 170 -6.93 1.20 -14.80
CA GLU A 170 -7.00 -0.10 -14.10
C GLU A 170 -7.90 -0.04 -12.86
N THR A 171 -7.76 1.00 -12.06
CA THR A 171 -8.59 1.23 -10.88
C THR A 171 -10.05 1.45 -11.28
N GLY A 172 -10.29 2.28 -12.30
CA GLY A 172 -11.62 2.53 -12.83
C GLY A 172 -12.30 1.25 -13.30
N PHE A 173 -11.61 0.45 -14.13
CA PHE A 173 -12.08 -0.84 -14.65
C PHE A 173 -12.58 -1.75 -13.52
N LEU A 174 -11.87 -1.76 -12.38
CA LEU A 174 -12.15 -2.61 -11.23
C LEU A 174 -13.11 -1.99 -10.21
N TRP A 175 -13.53 -0.73 -10.41
CA TRP A 175 -14.42 -0.02 -9.49
C TRP A 175 -15.87 -0.42 -9.74
N LYS A 176 -16.49 -1.15 -8.79
CA LYS A 176 -17.89 -1.58 -8.95
C LYS A 176 -18.84 -0.41 -8.67
N ASP A 177 -20.02 -0.44 -9.29
CA ASP A 177 -21.05 0.58 -9.05
C ASP A 177 -21.50 0.66 -7.57
N ASP A 178 -21.41 -0.47 -6.86
CA ASP A 178 -21.75 -0.57 -5.44
C ASP A 178 -20.60 -0.10 -4.51
N ASP A 179 -19.37 0.02 -5.02
CA ASP A 179 -18.25 0.59 -4.27
C ASP A 179 -18.44 2.11 -4.22
N LYS A 180 -18.92 2.63 -3.09
CA LYS A 180 -19.20 4.07 -2.95
C LYS A 180 -17.94 4.85 -2.59
N THR A 181 -16.98 4.19 -1.97
CA THR A 181 -15.74 4.79 -1.49
C THR A 181 -14.51 3.99 -1.92
N TRP A 182 -13.33 4.62 -1.84
CA TRP A 182 -12.05 3.93 -2.02
C TRP A 182 -11.87 2.78 -1.04
N VAL A 183 -12.39 2.92 0.19
CA VAL A 183 -12.31 1.87 1.22
C VAL A 183 -13.16 0.67 0.81
N ASP A 184 -14.37 0.89 0.31
CA ASP A 184 -15.26 -0.17 -0.18
C ASP A 184 -14.58 -0.94 -1.31
N TRP A 185 -13.97 -0.22 -2.26
CA TRP A 185 -13.25 -0.83 -3.37
C TRP A 185 -12.05 -1.68 -2.92
N ILE A 186 -11.24 -1.16 -1.99
CA ILE A 186 -10.12 -1.92 -1.40
C ILE A 186 -10.64 -3.17 -0.69
N GLY A 187 -11.72 -3.05 0.09
CA GLY A 187 -12.36 -4.17 0.78
C GLY A 187 -12.85 -5.24 -0.20
N SER A 188 -13.58 -4.83 -1.24
CA SER A 188 -14.02 -5.68 -2.34
C SER A 188 -12.85 -6.42 -3.00
N MET A 189 -11.72 -5.74 -3.22
CA MET A 189 -10.54 -6.38 -3.80
C MET A 189 -9.88 -7.37 -2.86
N LEU A 190 -9.62 -7.01 -1.60
CA LEU A 190 -8.97 -7.91 -0.65
C LEU A 190 -9.83 -9.15 -0.39
N MET A 191 -11.16 -8.98 -0.35
CA MET A 191 -12.10 -10.09 -0.28
C MET A 191 -12.02 -10.99 -1.52
N GLN A 192 -12.06 -10.41 -2.72
CA GLN A 192 -12.07 -11.21 -3.95
C GLN A 192 -10.74 -11.95 -4.22
N THR A 193 -9.62 -11.31 -3.88
CA THR A 193 -8.27 -11.78 -4.26
C THR A 193 -7.58 -12.58 -3.18
N ALA A 194 -7.87 -12.28 -1.92
CA ALA A 194 -7.25 -12.89 -0.76
C ALA A 194 -8.29 -13.46 0.22
N GLY A 195 -9.60 -13.37 -0.04
CA GLY A 195 -10.61 -13.89 0.89
C GLY A 195 -10.61 -13.18 2.25
N ILE A 196 -10.08 -11.96 2.33
CA ILE A 196 -10.08 -11.17 3.56
C ILE A 196 -11.44 -10.50 3.69
N GLU A 197 -12.20 -10.89 4.72
CA GLU A 197 -13.53 -10.34 4.96
C GLU A 197 -13.46 -8.87 5.41
N GLU A 198 -14.50 -8.10 5.09
CA GLU A 198 -14.61 -6.70 5.53
C GLU A 198 -14.62 -6.57 7.07
N SER A 199 -15.07 -7.62 7.77
CA SER A 199 -15.03 -7.71 9.23
C SER A 199 -13.64 -7.97 9.82
N THR A 200 -12.65 -8.36 9.00
CA THR A 200 -11.27 -8.56 9.47
C THR A 200 -10.67 -7.22 9.87
N LYS A 201 -10.32 -7.09 11.14
CA LYS A 201 -9.71 -5.88 11.67
C LYS A 201 -8.19 -5.98 11.64
N LEU A 202 -7.59 -4.81 11.50
CA LEU A 202 -6.17 -4.64 11.69
C LEU A 202 -5.77 -5.10 13.11
N GLY A 203 -4.77 -5.96 13.20
CA GLY A 203 -4.32 -6.58 14.46
C GLY A 203 -5.01 -7.88 14.85
N ASP A 204 -6.04 -8.32 14.12
CA ASP A 204 -6.82 -9.53 14.47
C ASP A 204 -5.95 -10.75 14.80
N ALA A 205 -6.47 -11.60 15.69
CA ALA A 205 -5.82 -12.83 16.14
C ALA A 205 -5.56 -13.83 14.98
N GLN A 206 -6.38 -13.77 13.93
CA GLN A 206 -6.30 -14.63 12.76
C GLN A 206 -5.32 -14.06 11.73
N VAL A 207 -4.03 -14.27 12.00
CA VAL A 207 -2.92 -14.01 11.07
C VAL A 207 -2.11 -15.28 10.85
N SER A 208 -1.44 -15.36 9.70
CA SER A 208 -0.47 -16.42 9.42
C SER A 208 0.59 -16.48 10.53
N SER A 209 1.04 -17.70 10.87
CA SER A 209 1.99 -17.93 11.98
C SER A 209 3.26 -17.11 11.86
N TRP A 210 3.76 -16.93 10.64
CA TRP A 210 4.97 -16.12 10.41
C TRP A 210 4.77 -14.64 10.72
N ALA A 211 3.54 -14.10 10.64
CA ALA A 211 3.25 -12.68 10.82
C ALA A 211 2.96 -12.30 12.28
N ARG A 212 2.60 -13.28 13.13
CA ARG A 212 2.22 -13.07 14.53
C ARG A 212 3.33 -12.38 15.32
N GLY A 213 2.94 -11.43 16.16
CA GLY A 213 3.83 -10.66 17.05
C GLY A 213 4.61 -9.54 16.36
N LYS A 214 4.53 -9.42 15.03
CA LYS A 214 5.19 -8.34 14.29
C LYS A 214 4.43 -7.03 14.43
N THR A 215 5.18 -5.94 14.39
CA THR A 215 4.61 -4.59 14.34
C THR A 215 4.39 -4.19 12.89
N TRP A 216 3.14 -3.95 12.50
CA TRP A 216 2.81 -3.36 11.21
C TRP A 216 2.66 -1.85 11.38
N LEU A 217 3.58 -1.11 10.75
CA LEU A 217 3.59 0.34 10.63
C LEU A 217 2.75 0.77 9.43
N LEU A 218 1.75 1.60 9.70
CA LEU A 218 0.93 2.27 8.71
C LEU A 218 1.26 3.74 8.76
N ASP A 219 2.03 4.17 7.76
CA ASP A 219 2.43 5.56 7.60
C ASP A 219 1.32 6.30 6.85
N HIS A 220 0.79 7.34 7.47
CA HIS A 220 -0.13 8.28 6.85
C HIS A 220 0.36 9.71 7.06
N SER A 221 -0.29 10.67 6.43
CA SER A 221 0.02 12.08 6.62
C SER A 221 -1.26 12.89 6.72
N ILE A 222 -1.30 13.82 7.66
CA ILE A 222 -2.41 14.76 7.81
C ILE A 222 -2.00 16.07 7.16
N ILE A 223 -2.88 16.69 6.37
CA ILE A 223 -2.63 18.03 5.83
C ILE A 223 -2.60 18.99 7.03
N ALA A 224 -1.48 19.68 7.24
CA ALA A 224 -1.36 20.69 8.28
C ALA A 224 -1.88 22.03 7.76
N ALA A 225 -3.20 22.07 7.57
CA ALA A 225 -3.89 23.25 7.09
C ALA A 225 -3.68 24.45 8.02
N SER A 226 -3.56 25.63 7.43
CA SER A 226 -3.50 26.89 8.16
C SER A 226 -4.85 27.61 8.10
N LYS A 227 -5.03 28.64 8.93
CA LYS A 227 -6.25 29.47 8.88
C LYS A 227 -6.44 30.14 7.51
N ASP A 228 -5.33 30.48 6.85
CA ASP A 228 -5.35 31.14 5.52
C ASP A 228 -5.53 30.12 4.37
N SER A 229 -5.26 28.84 4.63
CA SER A 229 -5.43 27.74 3.67
C SER A 229 -6.03 26.52 4.40
N PRO A 230 -7.33 26.56 4.72
CA PRO A 230 -7.99 25.49 5.46
C PRO A 230 -8.09 24.21 4.61
N ALA A 231 -8.07 23.04 5.26
CA ALA A 231 -8.30 21.76 4.61
C ALA A 231 -9.76 21.35 4.73
N HIS A 232 -10.22 20.58 3.74
CA HIS A 232 -11.57 20.07 3.67
C HIS A 232 -11.55 18.55 3.68
N LEU A 233 -12.18 17.96 4.68
CA LEU A 233 -12.46 16.53 4.80
C LEU A 233 -13.88 16.30 4.30
N TRP A 234 -14.02 15.39 3.33
CA TRP A 234 -15.31 15.05 2.73
C TRP A 234 -15.75 13.67 3.22
N SER A 235 -17.02 13.53 3.56
CA SER A 235 -17.66 12.26 3.94
C SER A 235 -19.05 12.20 3.33
N GLY A 236 -19.19 11.49 2.21
CA GLY A 236 -20.38 11.57 1.36
C GLY A 236 -20.61 13.02 0.90
N ASP A 237 -21.83 13.53 1.12
CA ASP A 237 -22.19 14.93 0.84
C ASP A 237 -21.79 15.90 1.97
N GLY A 238 -21.26 15.37 3.08
CA GLY A 238 -20.80 16.16 4.22
C GLY A 238 -19.39 16.70 4.02
N GLN A 239 -19.16 17.93 4.48
CA GLN A 239 -17.85 18.57 4.46
C GLN A 239 -17.50 19.07 5.86
N MET A 240 -16.32 18.71 6.34
CA MET A 240 -15.69 19.29 7.52
C MET A 240 -14.51 20.15 7.07
N THR A 241 -14.43 21.37 7.59
CA THR A 241 -13.28 22.25 7.35
C THR A 241 -12.46 22.33 8.63
N TYR A 242 -11.14 22.14 8.51
CA TYR A 242 -10.24 22.23 9.65
C TYR A 242 -8.97 23.00 9.30
N TRP A 243 -8.35 23.54 10.34
CA TRP A 243 -7.01 24.10 10.30
C TRP A 243 -6.35 23.88 11.66
N MET A 244 -5.03 23.93 11.67
CA MET A 244 -4.21 23.81 12.85
C MET A 244 -3.60 25.17 13.18
N VAL A 245 -3.36 25.41 14.46
CA VAL A 245 -2.71 26.63 14.96
C VAL A 245 -1.37 26.19 15.55
N PRO A 246 -0.22 26.60 14.98
CA PRO A 246 1.07 26.32 15.59
C PRO A 246 1.22 27.04 16.93
N GLU A 247 2.07 26.51 17.79
CA GLU A 247 2.54 27.23 18.96
C GLU A 247 3.26 28.54 18.55
N PRO A 248 3.28 29.58 19.40
CA PRO A 248 3.94 30.84 19.08
C PRO A 248 5.42 30.65 18.70
N GLY A 249 5.78 31.10 17.50
CA GLY A 249 7.15 30.99 16.97
C GLY A 249 7.43 29.71 16.18
N GLU A 250 6.47 28.79 16.09
CA GLU A 250 6.57 27.60 15.26
C GLU A 250 5.89 27.78 13.89
N THR A 251 6.32 26.97 12.92
CA THR A 251 5.67 26.88 11.61
C THR A 251 5.27 25.43 11.39
N LEU A 252 4.02 25.19 10.96
CA LEU A 252 3.59 23.85 10.61
C LEU A 252 4.15 23.46 9.24
N PRO A 253 4.64 22.21 9.07
CA PRO A 253 4.92 21.68 7.74
C PRO A 253 3.60 21.56 6.95
N ALA A 254 3.66 21.46 5.62
CA ALA A 254 2.45 21.25 4.82
C ALA A 254 1.71 19.93 5.18
N TYR A 255 2.47 18.93 5.61
CA TYR A 255 1.98 17.61 6.02
C TYR A 255 2.63 17.20 7.33
N ILE A 256 1.81 16.72 8.27
CA ILE A 256 2.28 16.09 9.50
C ILE A 256 2.30 14.58 9.27
N PRO A 257 3.47 13.92 9.38
CA PRO A 257 3.51 12.46 9.35
C PRO A 257 2.76 11.91 10.57
N ALA A 258 1.85 10.98 10.33
CA ALA A 258 1.13 10.24 11.34
C ALA A 258 1.49 8.77 11.17
N VAL A 259 2.05 8.17 12.21
CA VAL A 259 2.36 6.74 12.23
C VAL A 259 1.40 6.08 13.20
N PHE A 260 0.64 5.12 12.70
CA PHE A 260 -0.08 4.19 13.55
C PHE A 260 0.60 2.84 13.42
N SER A 261 0.74 2.14 14.53
CA SER A 261 1.33 0.81 14.55
C SER A 261 0.36 -0.13 15.23
N VAL A 262 0.27 -1.34 14.69
CA VAL A 262 -0.49 -2.43 15.29
C VAL A 262 0.45 -3.61 15.51
N LYS A 263 0.18 -4.41 16.54
CA LYS A 263 0.83 -5.71 16.71
C LYS A 263 -0.07 -6.79 16.14
N LEU A 264 0.46 -7.60 15.25
CA LEU A 264 -0.34 -8.60 14.53
C LEU A 264 -0.58 -9.83 15.38
N GLY A 265 -1.83 -10.29 15.45
CA GLY A 265 -2.15 -11.54 16.13
C GLY A 265 -2.08 -11.47 17.65
N GLU A 266 -2.11 -10.28 18.25
CA GLU A 266 -2.32 -10.09 19.69
C GLU A 266 -3.76 -9.63 19.88
N GLU A 267 -4.53 -10.28 20.75
CA GLU A 267 -5.87 -9.80 21.11
C GLU A 267 -5.72 -8.40 21.74
N GLY A 268 -6.28 -7.39 21.07
CA GLY A 268 -6.33 -6.01 21.55
C GLY A 268 -7.43 -5.77 22.58
#